data_AF-A0A962XN62-F1
#
_entry.id   AF-A0A962XN62-F1
#
_cell.length_a   1.000
_cell.length_b   1.000
_cell.length_c   1.000
_cell.angle_alpha   90.00
_cell.angle_beta   90.00
_cell.angle_gamma   90.00
#
_symmetry.space_group_name_H-M   'P 1'
#
loop_
_entity.id
_entity.type
_entity.pdbx_description
1 polymer ?
#
loop_
_entity_poly.entity_id
_entity_poly.type
_entity_poly.pdbx_seq_one_letter_code
_entity_poly.pdbx_strand_id
1 'polypeptide(L)'
;MKKARTLLTLLCLIPLTACVTREQADEKLANGCAAGVELFLSEGFHIKSIKKKLFKNDPDLGAGFRDVTLYAVESDSWLDVDKEYKCIFAESFGFLSANYTASIYQIKVNEQTYGKEGNKILGTFEDHLKLTQTVDEALNK
;
A
#
# COMPACT_ATOMS: atom_id res chain seq x y z
N MET A 1 22.73 -58.14 6.35
CA MET A 1 22.74 -56.94 7.22
C MET A 1 22.18 -55.77 6.43
N LYS A 2 21.10 -55.18 6.93
CA LYS A 2 20.07 -54.49 6.13
C LYS A 2 20.29 -52.97 6.06
N LYS A 3 19.97 -52.43 4.90
CA LYS A 3 20.00 -51.04 4.43
C LYS A 3 19.03 -50.18 5.25
N ALA A 4 19.53 -49.23 6.04
CA ALA A 4 18.68 -48.26 6.77
C ALA A 4 19.48 -47.02 7.22
N ARG A 5 20.15 -46.31 6.31
CA ARG A 5 20.94 -45.10 6.65
C ARG A 5 20.66 -43.86 5.79
N THR A 6 19.63 -43.86 4.95
CA THR A 6 19.35 -42.77 4.00
C THR A 6 17.89 -42.33 4.07
N LEU A 7 17.40 -41.93 5.24
CA LEU A 7 16.03 -41.40 5.38
C LEU A 7 15.87 -40.38 6.52
N LEU A 8 16.86 -39.51 6.76
CA LEU A 8 16.75 -38.48 7.80
C LEU A 8 17.24 -37.08 7.36
N THR A 9 17.22 -36.80 6.07
CA THR A 9 17.69 -35.53 5.48
C THR A 9 16.68 -34.97 4.47
N LEU A 10 15.38 -35.16 4.71
CA LEU A 10 14.30 -34.65 3.84
C LEU A 10 13.20 -33.93 4.65
N LEU A 11 13.56 -33.32 5.78
CA LEU A 11 12.60 -32.65 6.68
C LEU A 11 13.06 -31.24 7.13
N CYS A 12 13.83 -30.54 6.30
CA CYS A 12 14.22 -29.13 6.51
C CYS A 12 13.88 -28.24 5.29
N LEU A 13 12.87 -28.61 4.51
CA LEU A 13 12.33 -27.81 3.41
C LEU A 13 10.88 -27.39 3.71
N ILE A 14 10.56 -27.07 4.97
CA ILE A 14 9.37 -26.27 5.26
C ILE A 14 9.79 -24.84 4.94
N PRO A 15 9.39 -24.27 3.79
CA PRO A 15 9.76 -22.91 3.49
C PRO A 15 9.02 -22.01 4.49
N LEU A 16 9.71 -21.01 5.03
CA LEU A 16 9.13 -19.95 5.87
C LEU A 16 8.17 -19.06 5.05
N THR A 17 7.11 -19.63 4.47
CA THR A 17 6.17 -18.96 3.55
C THR A 17 5.19 -18.03 4.24
N ALA A 18 5.35 -17.75 5.54
CA ALA A 18 4.46 -16.88 6.29
C ALA A 18 5.02 -15.48 6.58
N CYS A 19 6.29 -15.20 6.25
CA CYS A 19 6.84 -13.85 6.44
C CYS A 19 6.46 -12.98 5.23
N VAL A 20 5.74 -11.88 5.47
CA VAL A 20 5.50 -10.86 4.44
C VAL A 20 6.81 -10.10 4.20
N THR A 21 7.32 -10.12 2.97
CA THR A 21 8.52 -9.35 2.63
C THR A 21 8.21 -7.86 2.49
N ARG A 22 9.24 -7.02 2.57
CA ARG A 22 9.07 -5.57 2.41
C ARG A 22 8.50 -5.23 1.03
N GLU A 23 8.94 -5.94 -0.02
CA GLU A 23 8.48 -5.73 -1.39
C GLU A 23 7.00 -6.08 -1.55
N GLN A 24 6.54 -7.16 -0.90
CA GLN A 24 5.13 -7.53 -0.87
C GLN A 24 4.28 -6.49 -0.13
N ALA A 25 4.77 -5.99 1.00
CA ALA A 25 4.15 -4.90 1.73
C ALA A 25 4.06 -3.62 0.88
N ASP A 26 5.17 -3.20 0.27
CA ASP A 26 5.25 -2.02 -0.59
C ASP A 26 4.30 -2.14 -1.81
N GLU A 27 4.17 -3.33 -2.41
CA GLU A 27 3.20 -3.55 -3.50
C GLU A 27 1.76 -3.39 -3.04
N LYS A 28 1.40 -3.94 -1.87
CA LYS A 28 0.08 -3.74 -1.26
C LYS A 28 -0.18 -2.25 -1.02
N LEU A 29 0.78 -1.54 -0.45
CA LEU A 29 0.67 -0.09 -0.21
C LEU A 29 0.48 0.70 -1.51
N ALA A 30 1.18 0.35 -2.59
CA ALA A 30 0.99 0.99 -3.88
C ALA A 30 -0.40 0.73 -4.47
N ASN A 31 -0.92 -0.49 -4.36
CA ASN A 31 -2.27 -0.84 -4.80
C ASN A 31 -3.33 -0.10 -4.00
N GLY A 32 -3.17 -0.07 -2.67
CA GLY A 32 -4.01 0.74 -1.79
C GLY A 32 -3.98 2.22 -2.16
N CYS A 33 -2.79 2.77 -2.39
CA CYS A 33 -2.62 4.17 -2.77
C CYS A 33 -3.31 4.48 -4.11
N ALA A 34 -3.11 3.63 -5.13
CA ALA A 34 -3.75 3.80 -6.43
C ALA A 34 -5.29 3.77 -6.33
N ALA A 35 -5.85 2.80 -5.60
CA ALA A 35 -7.29 2.70 -5.38
C ALA A 35 -7.84 3.93 -4.62
N GLY A 36 -7.10 4.43 -3.62
CA GLY A 36 -7.47 5.65 -2.90
C GLY A 36 -7.41 6.90 -3.78
N VAL A 37 -6.42 7.00 -4.70
CA VAL A 37 -6.31 8.12 -5.65
C VAL A 37 -7.51 8.13 -6.59
N GLU A 38 -7.89 6.98 -7.14
CA GLU A 38 -8.99 6.87 -8.11
C GLU A 38 -10.33 7.40 -7.60
N LEU A 39 -10.57 7.32 -6.28
CA LEU A 39 -11.78 7.89 -5.66
C LEU A 39 -11.91 9.40 -5.82
N PHE A 40 -10.78 10.11 -5.92
CA PHE A 40 -10.72 11.57 -5.91
C PHE A 40 -10.25 12.15 -7.25
N LEU A 41 -10.13 11.31 -8.28
CA LEU A 41 -9.91 11.80 -9.63
C LEU A 41 -11.17 12.50 -10.16
N SER A 42 -10.98 13.35 -11.15
CA SER A 42 -12.12 13.98 -11.84
C SER A 42 -12.94 12.92 -12.56
N GLU A 43 -14.24 13.16 -12.73
CA GLU A 43 -15.12 12.22 -13.42
C GLU A 43 -14.58 11.85 -14.81
N GLY A 44 -14.54 10.54 -15.10
CA GLY A 44 -13.99 10.00 -16.35
C GLY A 44 -12.49 9.71 -16.31
N PHE A 45 -11.73 10.31 -15.39
CA PHE A 45 -10.31 10.01 -15.22
C PHE A 45 -10.08 8.75 -14.39
N HIS A 46 -9.06 7.97 -14.76
CA HIS A 46 -8.59 6.78 -14.03
C HIS A 46 -7.07 6.66 -14.12
N ILE A 47 -6.47 5.82 -13.27
CA ILE A 47 -5.04 5.52 -13.38
C ILE A 47 -4.84 4.51 -14.50
N LYS A 48 -4.30 4.96 -15.63
CA LYS A 48 -3.99 4.10 -16.78
C LYS A 48 -2.77 3.22 -16.53
N SER A 49 -1.72 3.80 -15.95
CA SER A 49 -0.49 3.06 -15.63
C SER A 49 0.33 3.75 -14.53
N ILE A 50 1.04 2.95 -13.74
CA ILE A 50 2.01 3.46 -12.76
C ILE A 50 3.41 3.33 -13.36
N LYS A 51 4.07 4.46 -13.63
CA LYS A 51 5.42 4.53 -14.21
C LYS A 51 6.50 4.23 -13.17
N LYS A 52 6.31 4.71 -11.94
CA LYS A 52 7.30 4.58 -10.88
C LYS A 52 6.63 4.62 -9.51
N LYS A 53 7.14 3.81 -8.59
CA LYS A 53 6.74 3.74 -7.20
C LYS A 53 7.96 4.08 -6.34
N LEU A 54 7.81 4.98 -5.37
CA LEU A 54 8.84 5.26 -4.37
C LEU A 54 8.27 5.02 -2.98
N PHE A 55 9.09 4.41 -2.13
CA PHE A 55 8.72 4.07 -0.77
C PHE A 55 9.80 4.57 0.18
N LYS A 56 9.40 5.28 1.22
CA LYS A 56 10.30 5.74 2.29
C LYS A 56 9.53 5.84 3.60
N ASN A 57 10.22 5.83 4.72
CA ASN A 57 9.55 6.13 5.99
C ASN A 57 9.26 7.63 6.05
N ASP A 58 8.14 7.99 6.65
CA ASP A 58 7.81 9.39 6.88
C ASP A 58 8.76 9.94 7.97
N PRO A 59 9.57 10.99 7.67
CA PRO A 59 10.53 11.52 8.62
C PRO A 59 9.88 12.28 9.79
N ASP A 60 8.67 12.80 9.59
CA ASP A 60 7.96 13.65 10.54
C ASP A 60 7.07 12.82 11.48
N LEU A 61 6.47 11.73 10.98
CA LEU A 61 5.60 10.83 11.73
C LEU A 61 6.34 9.61 12.31
N GLY A 62 7.51 9.27 11.76
CA GLY A 62 8.40 8.23 12.26
C GLY A 62 8.21 6.84 11.62
N ALA A 63 8.94 5.85 12.15
CA ALA A 63 9.14 4.54 11.51
C ALA A 63 7.89 3.65 11.37
N GLY A 64 6.78 3.99 12.03
CA GLY A 64 5.49 3.31 11.85
C GLY A 64 4.67 3.84 10.66
N PHE A 65 5.19 4.86 9.96
CA PHE A 65 4.53 5.50 8.84
C PHE A 65 5.37 5.36 7.58
N ARG A 66 4.71 4.99 6.49
CA ARG A 66 5.33 4.78 5.18
C ARG A 66 4.74 5.72 4.14
N ASP A 67 5.62 6.52 3.55
CA ASP A 67 5.33 7.34 2.38
C ASP A 67 5.40 6.49 1.12
N VAL A 68 4.34 6.58 0.33
CA VAL A 68 4.21 6.00 -1.00
C VAL A 68 4.04 7.15 -1.98
N THR A 69 4.98 7.31 -2.90
CA THR A 69 4.85 8.24 -4.03
C THR A 69 4.64 7.47 -5.32
N LEU A 70 3.50 7.71 -5.97
CA LEU A 70 3.17 7.12 -7.27
C LEU A 70 3.34 8.16 -8.36
N TYR A 71 4.19 7.86 -9.34
CA TYR A 71 4.23 8.57 -10.62
C TYR A 71 3.37 7.77 -11.59
N ALA A 72 2.23 8.33 -11.98
CA ALA A 72 1.21 7.63 -12.75
C ALA A 72 0.73 8.45 -13.94
N VAL A 73 0.22 7.76 -14.94
CA VAL A 73 -0.51 8.35 -16.06
C VAL A 73 -2.00 8.31 -15.73
N GLU A 74 -2.58 9.49 -15.54
CA GLU A 74 -4.01 9.70 -15.45
C GLU A 74 -4.59 9.77 -16.87
N SER A 75 -5.75 9.15 -17.13
CA SER A 75 -6.36 9.16 -18.47
C SER A 75 -7.88 9.26 -18.40
N ASP A 76 -8.48 10.05 -19.30
CA ASP A 76 -9.92 10.11 -19.56
C ASP A 76 -10.31 9.42 -20.88
N SER A 77 -9.42 8.59 -21.43
CA SER A 77 -9.46 7.97 -22.77
C SER A 77 -9.06 8.88 -23.94
N TRP A 78 -9.04 10.21 -23.78
CA TRP A 78 -8.68 11.16 -24.83
C TRP A 78 -7.34 11.85 -24.56
N LEU A 79 -7.05 12.09 -23.28
CA LEU A 79 -5.88 12.78 -22.79
C LEU A 79 -5.18 11.90 -21.75
N ASP A 80 -3.85 11.78 -21.89
CA ASP A 80 -2.98 11.16 -20.91
C ASP A 80 -2.14 12.24 -20.23
N VAL A 81 -2.15 12.29 -18.90
CA VAL A 81 -1.41 13.28 -18.10
C VAL A 81 -0.53 12.59 -17.07
N ASP A 82 0.73 12.99 -17.00
CA ASP A 82 1.64 12.54 -15.94
C ASP A 82 1.37 13.27 -14.63
N LYS A 83 1.16 12.50 -13.57
CA LYS A 83 0.84 12.99 -12.24
C LYS A 83 1.68 12.31 -11.16
N GLU A 84 1.89 13.04 -10.08
CA GLU A 84 2.52 12.54 -8.86
C GLU A 84 1.46 12.52 -7.74
N TYR A 85 1.27 11.36 -7.14
CA TYR A 85 0.38 11.16 -6.00
C TYR A 85 1.18 10.74 -4.78
N LYS A 86 0.74 11.16 -3.59
CA LYS A 86 1.38 10.78 -2.32
C LYS A 86 0.36 10.20 -1.37
N CYS A 87 0.70 9.05 -0.79
CA CYS A 87 -0.05 8.43 0.28
C CYS A 87 0.88 8.18 1.45
N ILE A 88 0.33 8.29 2.66
CA ILE A 88 1.00 7.95 3.91
C ILE A 88 0.17 6.84 4.54
N PHE A 89 0.83 5.75 4.92
CA PHE A 89 0.20 4.62 5.59
C PHE A 89 0.78 4.45 6.98
N ALA A 90 -0.09 4.17 7.95
CA ALA A 90 0.34 3.60 9.22
C ALA A 90 0.47 2.09 9.03
N GLU A 91 1.67 1.54 9.19
CA GLU A 91 1.95 0.12 8.99
C GLU A 91 2.51 -0.55 10.26
N SER A 92 2.23 -1.84 10.40
CA SER A 92 2.74 -2.66 11.50
C SER A 92 3.04 -4.06 11.00
N PHE A 93 4.26 -4.52 11.29
CA PHE A 93 4.67 -5.91 11.17
C PHE A 93 4.60 -6.57 12.54
N GLY A 94 3.90 -7.69 12.66
CA GLY A 94 3.92 -8.44 13.91
C GLY A 94 5.17 -9.29 14.06
N PHE A 95 5.15 -10.16 15.08
CA PHE A 95 6.29 -10.95 15.47
C PHE A 95 6.84 -11.80 14.31
N LEU A 96 8.14 -11.66 14.04
CA LEU A 96 8.85 -12.32 12.92
C LEU A 96 8.24 -12.02 11.52
N SER A 97 7.59 -10.87 11.35
CA SER A 97 6.90 -10.48 10.09
C SER A 97 5.83 -11.48 9.64
N ALA A 98 5.31 -12.31 10.57
CA ALA A 98 4.29 -13.32 10.29
C ALA A 98 2.93 -12.72 9.88
N ASN A 99 2.70 -11.45 10.19
CA ASN A 99 1.59 -10.67 9.68
C ASN A 99 2.05 -9.25 9.33
N TYR A 100 1.33 -8.68 8.36
CA TYR A 100 1.49 -7.30 7.93
C TYR A 100 0.12 -6.65 7.90
N THR A 101 0.01 -5.50 8.53
CA THR A 101 -1.20 -4.68 8.53
C THR A 101 -0.83 -3.26 8.14
N ALA A 102 -1.68 -2.62 7.35
CA ALA A 102 -1.53 -1.23 6.96
C ALA A 102 -2.90 -0.56 6.93
N SER A 103 -2.92 0.73 7.18
CA SER A 103 -4.12 1.56 7.06
C SER A 103 -3.72 2.91 6.48
N ILE A 104 -4.58 3.48 5.65
CA ILE A 104 -4.34 4.81 5.07
C ILE A 104 -4.40 5.86 6.18
N TYR A 105 -3.33 6.63 6.31
CA TYR A 105 -3.29 7.78 7.21
C TYR A 105 -3.71 9.04 6.47
N GLN A 106 -3.09 9.28 5.31
CA GLN A 106 -3.33 10.48 4.51
C GLN A 106 -3.09 10.19 3.02
N ILE A 107 -3.83 10.87 2.15
CA ILE A 107 -3.62 10.85 0.71
C ILE A 107 -3.66 12.28 0.18
N LYS A 108 -2.73 12.61 -0.73
CA LYS A 108 -2.67 13.87 -1.45
C LYS A 108 -2.90 13.62 -2.93
N VAL A 109 -4.00 14.19 -3.43
CA VAL A 109 -4.42 14.14 -4.83
C VAL A 109 -4.48 15.57 -5.34
N ASN A 110 -3.63 15.91 -6.31
CA ASN A 110 -3.43 17.28 -6.76
C ASN A 110 -3.07 18.23 -5.59
N GLU A 111 -3.85 19.29 -5.39
CA GLU A 111 -3.65 20.27 -4.31
C GLU A 111 -4.42 19.94 -3.03
N GLN A 112 -5.21 18.85 -3.04
CA GLN A 112 -6.09 18.48 -1.94
C GLN A 112 -5.52 17.30 -1.15
N THR A 113 -5.79 17.32 0.15
CA THR A 113 -5.35 16.29 1.09
C THR A 113 -6.54 15.73 1.84
N TYR A 114 -6.64 14.41 1.88
CA TYR A 114 -7.70 13.65 2.54
C TYR A 114 -7.11 12.69 3.58
N GLY A 115 -7.91 12.31 4.57
CA GLY A 115 -7.51 11.35 5.60
C GLY A 115 -7.46 11.98 6.98
N LYS A 116 -6.37 11.79 7.70
CA LYS A 116 -6.22 12.22 9.09
C LYS A 116 -4.88 12.90 9.31
N GLU A 117 -4.89 13.96 10.11
CA GLU A 117 -3.69 14.61 10.64
C GLU A 117 -3.86 14.81 12.15
N GLY A 118 -3.09 14.07 12.94
CA GLY A 118 -3.21 14.07 14.40
C GLY A 118 -4.59 13.59 14.85
N ASN A 119 -5.43 14.47 15.39
CA ASN A 119 -6.81 14.17 15.80
C ASN A 119 -7.88 14.78 14.88
N LYS A 120 -7.49 15.28 13.71
CA LYS A 120 -8.39 15.96 12.77
C LYS A 120 -8.55 15.12 11.50
N ILE A 121 -9.78 15.07 10.99
CA ILE A 121 -10.08 14.53 9.67
C ILE A 121 -9.87 15.65 8.64
N LEU A 122 -9.15 15.34 7.58
CA LEU A 122 -8.96 16.20 6.42
C LEU A 122 -9.96 15.79 5.32
N GLY A 123 -10.78 16.72 4.87
CA GLY A 123 -11.93 16.45 3.99
C GLY A 123 -13.23 16.23 4.78
N THR A 124 -14.23 15.61 4.15
CA THR A 124 -15.47 15.25 4.85
C THR A 124 -15.35 13.88 5.54
N PHE A 125 -16.19 13.64 6.55
CA PHE A 125 -16.25 12.33 7.21
C PHE A 125 -16.64 11.20 6.25
N GLU A 126 -17.53 11.48 5.29
CA GLU A 126 -17.94 10.52 4.27
C GLU A 126 -16.76 10.16 3.35
N ASP A 127 -15.98 11.15 2.91
CA ASP A 127 -14.77 10.92 2.10
C ASP A 127 -13.76 10.07 2.86
N HIS A 128 -13.58 10.34 4.16
CA HIS A 128 -12.68 9.57 5.02
C HIS A 128 -13.11 8.10 5.14
N LEU A 129 -14.42 7.84 5.30
CA LEU A 129 -14.96 6.49 5.35
C LEU A 129 -14.77 5.75 4.02
N LYS A 130 -15.13 6.39 2.90
CA LYS A 130 -14.95 5.81 1.56
C LYS A 130 -13.49 5.50 1.27
N LEU A 131 -12.60 6.47 1.54
CA LEU A 131 -11.16 6.29 1.40
C LEU A 131 -10.66 5.09 2.20
N THR A 132 -11.01 5.01 3.49
CA THR A 132 -10.54 3.93 4.37
C THR A 132 -11.04 2.57 3.88
N GLN A 133 -12.32 2.47 3.48
CA GLN A 133 -12.90 1.22 2.98
C GLN A 133 -12.26 0.78 1.66
N THR A 134 -12.17 1.66 0.67
CA THR A 134 -11.58 1.33 -0.64
C THR A 134 -10.11 0.94 -0.53
N VAL A 135 -9.35 1.64 0.31
CA VAL A 135 -7.94 1.31 0.51
C VAL A 135 -7.78 -0.01 1.25
N ASP A 136 -8.57 -0.27 2.30
CA ASP A 136 -8.53 -1.55 3.02
C ASP A 136 -8.89 -2.74 2.11
N GLU A 137 -9.92 -2.59 1.27
CA GLU A 137 -10.25 -3.61 0.26
C GLU A 137 -9.10 -3.85 -0.72
N ALA A 138 -8.39 -2.80 -1.14
CA ALA A 138 -7.26 -2.91 -2.06
C ALA A 138 -5.99 -3.49 -1.41
N LEU A 139 -5.75 -3.25 -0.12
CA LEU A 139 -4.62 -3.82 0.65
C LEU A 139 -4.74 -5.34 0.87
N ASN A 140 -5.98 -5.84 0.83
CA ASN A 140 -6.33 -7.24 1.10
C ASN A 140 -6.60 -8.07 -0.16
N LYS A 141 -6.51 -7.46 -1.35
CA LYS A 141 -6.46 -8.18 -2.65
C LYS A 141 -5.07 -8.72 -2.93
#